data_AF-A0A4S2GUU6-F1
#
_entry.id   AF-A0A4S2GUU6-F1
#
_cell.length_a   1.000
_cell.length_b   1.000
_cell.length_c   1.000
_cell.angle_alpha   90.00
_cell.angle_beta   90.00
_cell.angle_gamma   90.00
#
_symmetry.space_group_name_H-M   'P 1'
#
loop_
_entity.id
_entity.type
_entity.pdbx_description
1 polymer ?
#
loop_
_entity_poly.entity_id
_entity_poly.type
_entity_poly.pdbx_seq_one_letter_code
_entity_poly.pdbx_strand_id
1 'polypeptide(L)'
;MKGVRMDKKIFEESLIRLFPECGGEVVQGWFAFAEECIKMDQSPDFAPVSDKDAAVGKWLEAIYKGLYRAKQEHGAKPAELICGLSVKHCLYPWEMMEAAKYLKNGGGIDDVILQSVEGLLDECDAGKEACPPRRKGRDGKGGERYVDAEILQGICKGQETEKNACILGQNEVAL
;
A
#
# COMPACT_ATOMS: atom_id res chain seq x y z
N MET A 1 -24.40 10.60 5.89
CA MET A 1 -23.83 11.72 5.10
C MET A 1 -23.93 11.33 3.64
N LYS A 2 -24.57 12.14 2.78
CA LYS A 2 -24.54 11.92 1.32
C LYS A 2 -23.08 12.06 0.89
N GLY A 3 -22.55 11.03 0.21
CA GLY A 3 -21.14 10.93 -0.16
C GLY A 3 -20.70 12.11 -1.00
N VAL A 4 -19.87 12.97 -0.42
CA VAL A 4 -19.14 13.97 -1.19
C VAL A 4 -18.15 13.18 -2.03
N ARG A 5 -18.30 13.21 -3.35
CA ARG A 5 -17.30 12.66 -4.28
C ARG A 5 -16.00 13.40 -4.01
N MET A 6 -14.94 12.68 -3.64
CA MET A 6 -13.62 13.26 -3.48
C MET A 6 -13.05 13.58 -4.86
N ASP A 7 -13.03 14.85 -5.25
CA ASP A 7 -12.27 15.29 -6.42
C ASP A 7 -10.82 15.66 -6.04
N LYS A 8 -9.98 15.92 -7.05
CA LYS A 8 -8.57 16.25 -6.85
C LYS A 8 -8.37 17.47 -5.94
N LYS A 9 -9.19 18.51 -6.10
CA LYS A 9 -9.07 19.75 -5.32
C LYS A 9 -9.43 19.51 -3.86
N ILE A 10 -10.54 18.80 -3.60
CA ILE A 10 -10.96 18.45 -2.24
C ILE A 10 -9.89 17.55 -1.59
N PHE A 11 -9.32 16.60 -2.33
CA PHE A 11 -8.25 15.74 -1.83
C PHE A 11 -7.02 16.55 -1.44
N GLU A 12 -6.52 17.42 -2.32
CA GLU A 12 -5.36 18.28 -2.06
C GLU A 12 -5.57 19.15 -0.81
N GLU A 13 -6.68 19.87 -0.74
CA GLU A 13 -7.01 20.72 0.41
C GLU A 13 -7.13 19.91 1.71
N SER A 14 -7.73 18.71 1.64
CA SER A 14 -7.87 17.82 2.78
C SER A 14 -6.54 17.23 3.22
N LEU A 15 -5.66 16.87 2.27
CA LEU A 15 -4.35 16.30 2.55
C LEU A 15 -3.41 17.34 3.15
N ILE A 16 -3.39 18.57 2.62
CA ILE A 16 -2.63 19.71 3.18
C ILE A 16 -3.12 20.03 4.58
N ARG A 17 -4.44 20.02 4.82
CA ARG A 17 -4.98 20.21 6.16
C ARG A 17 -4.57 19.08 7.12
N LEU A 18 -4.52 17.85 6.62
CA LEU A 18 -4.13 16.69 7.42
C LEU A 18 -2.62 16.71 7.73
N PHE A 19 -1.80 17.14 6.78
CA PHE A 19 -0.34 17.21 6.84
C PHE A 19 0.16 18.53 6.25
N PRO A 20 0.28 19.61 7.06
CA PRO A 20 0.62 20.95 6.56
C PRO A 20 1.98 21.05 5.84
N GLU A 21 2.91 20.17 6.18
CA GLU A 21 4.24 20.09 5.56
C GLU A 21 4.24 19.27 4.26
N CYS A 22 3.07 18.82 3.80
CA CYS A 22 2.92 18.09 2.54
C CYS A 22 3.16 19.03 1.35
N GLY A 23 4.28 18.84 0.66
CA GLY A 23 4.59 19.58 -0.57
C GLY A 23 3.70 19.16 -1.74
N GLY A 24 3.61 20.01 -2.76
CA GLY A 24 2.83 19.73 -3.97
C GLY A 24 3.24 18.44 -4.69
N GLU A 25 4.53 18.09 -4.67
CA GLU A 25 5.05 16.83 -5.24
C GLU A 25 4.41 15.59 -4.60
N VAL A 26 4.22 15.60 -3.28
CA VAL A 26 3.58 14.51 -2.54
C VAL A 26 2.12 14.34 -2.99
N VAL A 27 1.40 15.45 -3.17
CA VAL A 27 0.01 15.44 -3.68
C VAL A 27 -0.02 14.85 -5.10
N GLN A 28 0.90 15.27 -5.97
CA GLN A 28 0.97 14.75 -7.34
C GLN A 28 1.28 13.25 -7.38
N GLY A 29 2.13 12.74 -6.47
CA GLY A 29 2.40 11.31 -6.36
C GLY A 29 1.12 10.49 -6.10
N TRP A 30 0.25 10.96 -5.19
CA TRP A 30 -1.03 10.30 -4.94
C TRP A 30 -2.02 10.41 -6.10
N PHE A 31 -2.02 11.52 -6.84
CA PHE A 31 -2.81 11.64 -8.06
C PHE A 31 -2.36 10.66 -9.14
N ALA A 32 -1.05 10.58 -9.39
CA ALA A 32 -0.47 9.67 -10.37
C ALA A 32 -0.82 8.21 -10.02
N PHE A 33 -0.65 7.83 -8.76
CA PHE A 33 -1.01 6.50 -8.27
C PHE A 33 -2.49 6.15 -8.49
N ALA A 34 -3.40 7.06 -8.15
CA ALA A 34 -4.83 6.84 -8.36
C ALA A 34 -5.16 6.65 -9.86
N GLU A 35 -4.54 7.42 -10.75
CA GLU A 35 -4.73 7.28 -12.19
C GLU A 35 -4.10 6.00 -12.76
N GLU A 36 -2.94 5.59 -12.26
CA GLU A 36 -2.25 4.36 -12.65
C GLU A 36 -3.06 3.12 -12.26
N CYS A 37 -3.65 3.10 -11.06
CA CYS A 37 -4.56 2.02 -10.65
C CYS A 37 -5.71 1.86 -11.66
N ILE A 38 -6.31 2.96 -12.12
CA ILE A 38 -7.37 2.93 -13.15
C ILE A 38 -6.85 2.47 -14.51
N LYS A 39 -5.64 2.86 -14.91
CA LYS A 39 -5.03 2.38 -16.15
C LYS A 39 -4.80 0.86 -16.12
N MET A 40 -4.56 0.31 -14.94
CA MET A 40 -4.42 -1.13 -14.68
C MET A 40 -5.76 -1.84 -14.41
N ASP A 41 -6.90 -1.17 -14.66
CA ASP A 41 -8.26 -1.69 -14.40
C ASP A 41 -8.53 -2.10 -12.95
N GLN A 42 -7.81 -1.47 -12.01
CA GLN A 42 -7.98 -1.70 -10.57
C GLN A 42 -9.00 -0.75 -9.97
N SER A 43 -9.77 -1.24 -9.00
CA SER A 43 -10.72 -0.45 -8.22
C SER A 43 -10.48 -0.66 -6.71
N PRO A 44 -10.56 0.38 -5.88
CA PRO A 44 -10.29 0.25 -4.44
C PRO A 44 -11.37 -0.59 -3.72
N ASP A 45 -12.52 -0.78 -4.35
CA ASP A 45 -13.64 -1.61 -3.87
C ASP A 45 -13.75 -2.95 -4.63
N PHE A 46 -12.76 -3.27 -5.48
CA PHE A 46 -12.76 -4.44 -6.37
C PHE A 46 -14.01 -4.54 -7.28
N ALA A 47 -14.70 -3.42 -7.52
CA ALA A 47 -15.82 -3.35 -8.43
C ALA A 47 -15.36 -2.99 -9.86
N PRO A 48 -16.12 -3.38 -10.90
CA PRO A 48 -15.81 -2.98 -12.28
C PRO A 48 -15.76 -1.46 -12.46
N VAL A 49 -14.76 -0.98 -13.21
CA VAL A 49 -14.57 0.45 -13.50
C VAL A 49 -15.40 0.83 -14.73
N SER A 50 -16.57 1.44 -14.52
CA SER A 50 -17.44 1.93 -15.61
C SER A 50 -17.27 3.42 -15.93
N ASP A 51 -16.79 4.22 -14.96
CA ASP A 51 -16.51 5.65 -15.07
C ASP A 51 -15.14 5.92 -14.45
N LYS A 52 -14.16 6.25 -15.30
CA LYS A 52 -12.76 6.46 -14.89
C LYS A 52 -12.61 7.66 -13.95
N ASP A 53 -13.32 8.76 -14.20
CA ASP A 53 -13.23 9.96 -13.37
C ASP A 53 -13.86 9.71 -11.99
N ALA A 54 -14.98 9.00 -11.94
CA ALA A 54 -15.55 8.55 -10.68
C ALA A 54 -14.60 7.62 -9.91
N ALA A 55 -13.91 6.74 -10.62
CA ALA A 55 -13.02 5.75 -10.01
C ALA A 55 -11.73 6.38 -9.46
N VAL A 56 -11.17 7.41 -10.12
CA VAL A 56 -10.09 8.24 -9.54
C VAL A 56 -10.55 8.84 -8.22
N GLY A 57 -11.76 9.42 -8.18
CA GLY A 57 -12.29 9.98 -6.93
C GLY A 57 -12.43 8.95 -5.80
N LYS A 58 -12.83 7.71 -6.12
CA LYS A 58 -12.87 6.62 -5.13
C LYS A 58 -11.47 6.27 -4.60
N TRP A 59 -10.46 6.22 -5.46
CA TRP A 59 -9.08 5.99 -5.04
C TRP A 59 -8.59 7.10 -4.10
N LEU A 60 -8.81 8.36 -4.46
CA LEU A 60 -8.43 9.50 -3.62
C LEU A 60 -9.14 9.48 -2.26
N GLU A 61 -10.43 9.12 -2.23
CA GLU A 61 -11.17 8.93 -0.99
C GLU A 61 -10.58 7.81 -0.13
N ALA A 62 -10.24 6.66 -0.72
CA ALA A 62 -9.66 5.52 -0.02
C ALA A 62 -8.27 5.86 0.54
N ILE A 63 -7.41 6.51 -0.25
CA ILE A 63 -6.09 7.00 0.15
C ILE A 63 -6.22 7.95 1.35
N TYR A 64 -7.10 8.95 1.26
CA TYR A 64 -7.31 9.90 2.36
C TYR A 64 -7.79 9.19 3.63
N LYS A 65 -8.74 8.24 3.52
CA LYS A 65 -9.22 7.46 4.66
C LYS A 65 -8.12 6.62 5.30
N GLY A 66 -7.27 5.97 4.49
CA GLY A 66 -6.11 5.20 4.98
C GLY A 66 -5.14 6.07 5.77
N LEU A 67 -4.73 7.21 5.20
CA LEU A 67 -3.83 8.17 5.85
C LEU A 67 -4.44 8.78 7.12
N TYR A 68 -5.72 9.14 7.08
CA TYR A 68 -6.44 9.66 8.23
C TYR A 68 -6.50 8.62 9.36
N ARG A 69 -6.83 7.37 9.04
CA ARG A 69 -6.90 6.26 10.00
C ARG A 69 -5.52 5.98 10.62
N ALA A 70 -4.47 5.89 9.78
CA ALA A 70 -3.08 5.76 10.24
C ALA A 70 -2.71 6.87 11.23
N LYS A 71 -3.10 8.13 10.95
CA LYS A 71 -2.85 9.26 11.86
C LYS A 71 -3.59 9.12 13.19
N GLN A 72 -4.87 8.71 13.16
CA GLN A 72 -5.67 8.54 14.37
C GLN A 72 -5.15 7.42 15.27
N GLU A 73 -4.77 6.27 14.70
CA GLU A 73 -4.42 5.07 15.46
C GLU A 73 -2.93 4.99 15.83
N HIS A 74 -2.06 5.52 14.96
CA HIS A 74 -0.60 5.40 15.11
C HIS A 74 0.14 6.74 15.28
N GLY A 75 -0.56 7.86 15.17
CA GLY A 75 -0.04 9.20 15.41
C GLY A 75 0.40 9.92 14.14
N ALA A 76 0.68 11.22 14.28
CA ALA A 76 1.02 12.10 13.16
C ALA A 76 2.28 11.67 12.42
N LYS A 77 3.36 11.34 13.14
CA LYS A 77 4.65 11.08 12.52
C LYS A 77 4.67 9.85 11.59
N PRO A 78 4.15 8.67 11.98
CA PRO A 78 4.02 7.54 11.04
C PRO A 78 3.18 7.87 9.81
N ALA A 79 2.05 8.56 10.00
CA ALA A 79 1.14 8.90 8.90
C ALA A 79 1.73 9.94 7.94
N GLU A 80 2.51 10.91 8.44
CA GLU A 80 3.26 11.87 7.62
C GLU A 80 4.34 11.18 6.77
N LEU A 81 5.04 10.20 7.35
CA LEU A 81 6.04 9.43 6.61
C LEU A 81 5.38 8.61 5.48
N ILE A 82 4.23 7.99 5.75
CA ILE A 82 3.45 7.29 4.72
C ILE A 82 2.94 8.25 3.67
N CYS A 83 2.41 9.42 4.07
CA CYS A 83 1.95 10.44 3.14
C CYS A 83 3.07 10.83 2.17
N GLY A 84 4.27 11.13 2.71
CA GLY A 84 5.43 11.55 1.92
C GLY A 84 6.06 10.45 1.06
N LEU A 85 5.71 9.18 1.26
CA LEU A 85 6.23 8.08 0.45
C LEU A 85 5.82 8.16 -1.01
N SER A 86 4.72 8.86 -1.34
CA SER A 86 4.21 8.95 -2.71
C SER A 86 5.20 9.50 -3.74
N VAL A 87 6.25 10.20 -3.29
CA VAL A 87 7.33 10.68 -4.16
C VAL A 87 8.30 9.57 -4.60
N LYS A 88 8.23 8.39 -3.99
CA LYS A 88 9.09 7.23 -4.27
C LYS A 88 8.30 5.95 -4.53
N HIS A 89 7.30 5.67 -3.70
CA HIS A 89 6.50 4.45 -3.71
C HIS A 89 5.15 4.72 -3.05
N CYS A 90 4.05 4.56 -3.78
CA CYS A 90 2.72 4.71 -3.21
C CYS A 90 2.28 3.39 -2.55
N LEU A 91 1.76 3.48 -1.33
CA LEU A 91 1.09 2.37 -0.68
C LEU A 91 -0.38 2.32 -1.09
N TYR A 92 -0.90 1.11 -1.26
CA TYR A 92 -2.32 0.88 -1.32
C TYR A 92 -2.98 1.25 0.02
N PRO A 93 -4.25 1.73 0.01
CA PRO A 93 -4.95 2.14 1.22
C PRO A 93 -5.00 1.08 2.33
N TRP A 94 -5.10 -0.20 1.95
CA TRP A 94 -5.13 -1.33 2.89
C TRP A 94 -3.76 -1.61 3.53
N GLU A 95 -2.64 -1.26 2.90
CA GLU A 95 -1.30 -1.45 3.45
C GLU A 95 -0.95 -0.41 4.53
N MET A 96 -1.62 0.75 4.52
CA MET A 96 -1.23 1.92 5.31
C MET A 96 -1.28 1.67 6.81
N MET A 97 -2.15 0.78 7.29
CA MET A 97 -2.28 0.49 8.72
C MET A 97 -1.10 -0.31 9.26
N GLU A 98 -0.73 -1.40 8.59
CA GLU A 98 0.44 -2.19 8.98
C GLU A 98 1.74 -1.40 8.78
N ALA A 99 1.84 -0.57 7.75
CA ALA A 99 2.95 0.38 7.59
C ALA A 99 3.04 1.36 8.78
N ALA A 100 1.91 1.94 9.20
CA ALA A 100 1.89 2.92 10.29
C ALA A 100 2.27 2.28 11.63
N LYS A 101 1.81 1.06 11.87
CA LYS A 101 2.18 0.23 13.02
C LYS A 101 3.67 -0.11 13.03
N TYR A 102 4.24 -0.50 11.89
CA TYR A 102 5.67 -0.78 11.75
C TYR A 102 6.51 0.46 12.08
N LEU A 103 6.18 1.61 11.48
CA LEU A 103 6.85 2.89 11.71
C LEU A 103 6.73 3.38 13.16
N LYS A 104 5.55 3.22 13.78
CA LYS A 104 5.32 3.55 15.20
C LYS A 104 6.24 2.75 16.12
N ASN A 105 6.58 1.52 15.75
CA ASN A 105 7.46 0.64 16.52
C ASN A 105 8.96 0.84 16.21
N GLY A 106 9.32 1.91 15.49
CA GLY A 106 10.71 2.26 15.19
C GLY A 106 11.24 1.66 13.89
N GLY A 107 10.37 1.11 13.05
CA GLY A 107 10.73 0.64 11.71
C GLY A 107 11.20 1.76 10.79
N GLY A 108 12.07 1.44 9.83
CA GLY A 108 12.56 2.36 8.82
C GLY A 108 11.60 2.53 7.64
N ILE A 109 11.63 3.69 6.97
CA ILE A 109 10.76 3.96 5.83
C ILE A 109 11.13 3.13 4.59
N ASP A 110 12.42 2.84 4.39
CA ASP A 110 12.87 2.01 3.28
C ASP A 110 12.41 0.54 3.44
N ASP A 111 12.30 0.05 4.68
CA ASP A 111 11.76 -1.28 4.95
C ASP A 111 10.25 -1.36 4.68
N VAL A 112 9.52 -0.23 4.77
CA VAL A 112 8.09 -0.18 4.42
C VAL A 112 7.91 -0.41 2.92
N ILE A 113 8.77 0.19 2.09
CA ILE A 113 8.75 -0.01 0.64
C ILE A 113 9.01 -1.49 0.33
N LEU A 114 10.05 -2.08 0.95
CA LEU A 114 10.36 -3.49 0.76
C LEU A 114 9.19 -4.39 1.17
N GLN A 115 8.58 -4.14 2.32
CA GLN A 115 7.43 -4.93 2.81
C GLN A 115 6.21 -4.79 1.90
N SER A 116 5.96 -3.62 1.29
CA SER A 116 4.88 -3.44 0.31
C SER A 116 5.14 -4.28 -0.95
N VAL A 117 6.36 -4.20 -1.51
CA VAL A 117 6.75 -4.99 -2.70
C VAL A 117 6.68 -6.51 -2.43
N GLU A 118 7.04 -6.94 -1.22
CA GLU A 118 6.96 -8.34 -0.80
C GLU A 118 5.53 -8.79 -0.41
N GLY A 119 4.54 -7.89 -0.40
CA GLY A 119 3.15 -8.19 0.00
C GLY A 119 2.99 -8.46 1.51
N LEU A 120 3.95 -8.05 2.34
CA LEU A 120 3.94 -8.25 3.79
C LEU A 120 3.05 -7.24 4.54
N LEU A 121 2.62 -6.18 3.85
CA LEU A 121 1.70 -5.17 4.39
C LEU A 121 0.24 -5.43 4.06
N ASP A 122 -0.06 -6.40 3.19
CA ASP A 122 -1.43 -6.79 2.88
C ASP A 122 -2.08 -7.25 4.19
N GLU A 123 -3.11 -6.53 4.66
CA GLU A 123 -3.84 -6.86 5.89
C GLU A 123 -4.29 -8.32 5.85
N CYS A 124 -3.53 -9.20 6.51
CA CYS A 124 -3.85 -10.61 6.60
C CYS A 124 -4.94 -10.79 7.66
N ASP A 125 -6.20 -10.64 7.26
CA ASP A 125 -7.34 -11.14 8.03
C ASP A 125 -7.44 -12.68 8.04
N ALA A 126 -6.37 -13.39 7.64
CA ALA A 126 -6.18 -14.80 7.93
C ALA A 126 -5.81 -14.95 9.41
N GLY A 127 -6.83 -15.13 10.25
CA GLY A 127 -6.73 -15.09 11.70
C GLY A 127 -5.49 -15.78 12.28
N LYS A 128 -4.78 -15.06 13.16
CA LYS A 128 -3.88 -15.60 14.19
C LYS A 128 -2.96 -16.74 13.73
N GLU A 129 -2.05 -16.49 12.80
CA GLU A 129 -0.70 -17.04 12.95
C GLU A 129 0.28 -15.89 12.96
N ALA A 130 0.78 -15.61 14.16
CA ALA A 130 1.81 -14.62 14.37
C ALA A 130 3.02 -14.97 13.50
N CYS A 131 3.44 -14.02 12.67
CA CYS A 131 4.77 -14.06 12.06
C CYS A 131 5.77 -14.36 13.20
N PRO A 132 6.52 -15.49 13.15
CA PRO A 132 7.40 -15.83 14.24
C PRO A 132 8.45 -14.71 14.38
N PRO A 133 8.73 -14.25 15.61
CA PRO A 133 9.72 -13.19 15.79
C PRO A 133 11.03 -13.65 15.17
N ARG A 134 11.64 -12.81 14.31
CA ARG A 134 12.98 -13.05 13.75
C ARG A 134 13.94 -13.31 14.91
N ARG A 135 14.26 -14.59 15.14
CA ARG A 135 15.19 -14.99 16.19
C ARG A 135 16.59 -14.64 15.71
N LYS A 136 17.31 -13.82 16.49
CA LYS A 136 18.78 -13.73 16.40
C LYS A 136 19.34 -15.15 16.50
N GLY A 137 20.13 -15.53 15.51
CA GLY A 137 20.66 -16.88 15.35
C GLY A 137 21.33 -17.40 16.61
N ARG A 138 21.04 -18.66 16.92
CA ARG A 138 21.95 -19.50 17.69
C ARG A 138 21.84 -20.93 17.22
N ASP A 139 23.00 -21.42 16.84
CA ASP A 139 23.39 -22.72 16.30
C ASP A 139 22.83 -23.89 17.13
N GLY A 140 22.35 -24.94 16.45
CA GLY A 140 22.11 -26.24 17.10
C GLY A 140 21.01 -27.11 16.50
N LYS A 141 21.39 -27.97 15.54
CA LYS A 141 20.86 -29.30 15.20
C LYS A 141 19.36 -29.61 15.47
N GLY A 142 18.61 -29.95 14.40
CA GLY A 142 17.55 -30.96 14.49
C GLY A 142 16.39 -30.87 13.50
N GLY A 143 16.47 -31.66 12.41
CA GLY A 143 15.34 -32.42 11.84
C GLY A 143 14.26 -31.70 11.03
N GLU A 144 14.39 -31.75 9.71
CA GLU A 144 13.34 -31.46 8.73
C GLU A 144 12.15 -32.44 8.83
N ARG A 145 10.93 -31.93 8.69
CA ARG A 145 9.85 -32.62 7.98
C ARG A 145 9.09 -31.58 7.15
N TYR A 146 9.32 -31.63 5.84
CA TYR A 146 8.50 -30.97 4.82
C TYR A 146 7.10 -31.62 4.80
N VAL A 147 6.07 -30.79 4.78
CA VAL A 147 4.75 -31.16 4.24
C VAL A 147 4.52 -30.30 3.00
N ASP A 148 4.08 -30.97 1.94
CA ASP A 148 4.28 -30.62 0.53
C ASP A 148 3.83 -29.21 0.10
N ALA A 149 4.71 -28.56 -0.67
CA ALA A 149 4.56 -27.22 -1.22
C ALA A 149 3.62 -27.12 -2.44
N GLU A 150 2.78 -28.12 -2.71
CA GLU A 150 1.92 -28.17 -3.90
C GLU A 150 0.48 -27.71 -3.67
N ILE A 151 0.00 -27.59 -2.42
CA ILE A 151 -1.39 -27.14 -2.17
C ILE A 151 -1.51 -25.61 -2.16
N LEU A 152 -0.42 -24.87 -1.92
CA LEU A 152 -0.42 -23.39 -1.93
C LEU A 152 -0.22 -22.77 -3.33
N GLN A 153 0.29 -23.53 -4.30
CA GLN A 153 0.52 -23.01 -5.66
C GLN A 153 -0.79 -22.84 -6.48
N GLY A 154 -1.90 -23.44 -6.05
CA GLY A 154 -3.17 -23.39 -6.77
C GLY A 154 -3.97 -22.10 -6.59
N ILE A 155 -3.76 -21.36 -5.49
CA ILE A 155 -4.54 -20.15 -5.18
C ILE A 155 -3.80 -18.88 -5.62
N CYS A 156 -2.46 -18.86 -5.59
CA CYS A 156 -1.67 -17.69 -5.99
C CYS A 156 -1.55 -17.50 -7.51
N LYS A 157 -1.69 -18.57 -8.32
CA LYS A 157 -1.54 -18.47 -9.78
C LYS A 157 -2.62 -17.63 -10.48
N GLY A 158 -3.73 -17.32 -9.80
CA GLY A 158 -4.75 -16.41 -10.31
C GLY A 158 -4.44 -14.92 -10.12
N GLN A 159 -3.40 -14.56 -9.36
CA GLN A 159 -3.04 -13.16 -9.06
C GLN A 159 -1.63 -12.76 -9.55
N GLU A 160 -0.86 -13.71 -10.08
CA GLU A 160 0.51 -13.48 -10.55
C GLU A 160 0.60 -12.84 -11.94
N THR A 161 -0.48 -12.87 -12.73
CA THR A 161 -0.47 -12.31 -14.10
C THR A 161 -0.64 -10.80 -14.16
N GLU A 162 -1.15 -10.14 -13.11
CA GLU A 162 -1.38 -8.68 -13.10
C GLU A 162 -0.29 -7.91 -12.34
N LYS A 163 0.45 -8.55 -11.42
CA LYS A 163 1.49 -7.89 -10.61
C LYS A 163 2.79 -7.59 -11.38
N ASN A 164 3.10 -8.38 -12.42
CA ASN A 164 4.37 -8.23 -13.17
C ASN A 164 4.43 -7.02 -14.13
N ALA A 165 3.32 -6.29 -14.32
CA ALA A 165 3.33 -5.10 -15.17
C ALA A 165 3.91 -3.85 -14.48
N CYS A 166 3.91 -3.79 -13.15
CA CYS A 166 4.32 -2.59 -12.41
C CYS A 166 5.85 -2.46 -12.25
N ILE A 167 6.62 -3.55 -12.38
CA ILE A 167 8.07 -3.56 -12.09
C ILE A 167 8.94 -3.43 -13.36
N LEU A 168 8.44 -3.76 -14.55
CA LEU A 168 9.26 -3.82 -15.77
C LEU A 168 9.18 -2.58 -16.69
N GLY A 169 8.40 -1.54 -16.33
CA GLY A 169 8.17 -0.38 -17.18
C GLY A 169 9.27 0.71 -17.19
N GLN A 170 10.39 0.56 -16.48
CA GLN A 170 11.39 1.63 -16.33
C GLN A 170 12.77 1.39 -16.97
N ASN A 171 12.97 0.33 -17.75
CA ASN A 171 14.23 0.16 -18.50
C ASN A 171 13.96 -0.41 -19.88
N GLU A 172 13.69 0.46 -20.87
CA GLU A 172 14.12 0.26 -22.27
C GLU A 172 13.75 1.47 -23.14
N VAL A 173 14.52 2.56 -23.04
CA VAL A 173 14.79 3.41 -24.22
C VAL A 173 16.23 3.93 -24.14
N ALA A 174 17.16 3.03 -24.43
CA ALA A 174 18.52 3.39 -24.80
C ALA A 174 19.05 2.33 -25.77
N LEU A 175 18.74 2.52 -27.06
CA LEU A 175 19.64 2.39 -28.21
C LEU A 175 18.88 2.70 -29.51
#